data_AF-A0A4Q7KKS3-F1
#
_entry.id   AF-A0A4Q7KKS3-F1
#
_cell.length_a   1.000
_cell.length_b   1.000
_cell.length_c   1.000
_cell.angle_alpha   90.00
_cell.angle_beta   90.00
_cell.angle_gamma   90.00
#
_symmetry.space_group_name_H-M   'P 1'
#
loop_
_entity.id
_entity.type
_entity.pdbx_description
1 polymer ?
#
loop_
_entity_poly.entity_id
_entity_poly.type
_entity_poly.pdbx_seq_one_letter_code
_entity_poly.pdbx_strand_id
1 'polypeptide(L)' 'MTLRLDDEENRRLAELAESEGRSKQEVIRLALADRWARSRSEEKLEEVLSRVLPRYRTLLDRIGTT' A
#
# COMPACT_ATOMS: atom_id res chain seq x y z
N MET A 1 -17.42 -13.63 -1.44
CA MET A 1 -16.07 -13.79 -2.03
C MET A 1 -15.46 -15.04 -1.44
N THR A 2 -14.94 -15.93 -2.28
CA THR A 2 -14.35 -17.21 -1.83
C THR A 2 -12.86 -17.17 -2.10
N LEU A 3 -12.06 -17.20 -1.03
CA LEU A 3 -10.61 -17.24 -1.11
C LEU A 3 -10.14 -18.66 -0.82
N ARG A 4 -9.25 -19.17 -1.64
CA ARG A 4 -8.53 -20.41 -1.35
C ARG A 4 -7.30 -20.03 -0.54
N LEU A 5 -7.32 -20.43 0.72
CA LEU A 5 -6.21 -20.30 1.65
C LEU A 5 -5.75 -21.71 2.01
N ASP A 6 -4.45 -21.88 2.21
CA ASP A 6 -3.95 -23.06 2.87
C ASP A 6 -4.30 -23.05 4.38
N ASP A 7 -4.07 -24.17 5.06
CA ASP A 7 -4.44 -24.33 6.48
C ASP A 7 -3.66 -23.38 7.40
N GLU A 8 -2.46 -22.99 7.02
CA GLU A 8 -1.60 -22.08 7.78
C GLU A 8 -2.06 -20.63 7.63
N GLU A 9 -2.33 -20.20 6.41
CA GLU A 9 -2.91 -18.89 6.07
C GLU A 9 -4.26 -18.69 6.75
N ASN A 10 -5.10 -19.73 6.78
CA ASN A 10 -6.41 -19.67 7.43
C ASN A 10 -6.29 -19.58 8.97
N ARG A 11 -5.27 -20.21 9.56
CA ARG A 11 -4.96 -20.09 10.99
C ARG A 11 -4.49 -18.69 11.35
N ARG A 12 -3.50 -18.16 10.63
CA ARG A 12 -3.00 -16.79 10.82
C ARG A 12 -4.10 -15.74 10.65
N LEU A 13 -4.99 -15.93 9.67
CA LEU A 13 -6.13 -15.06 9.49
C LEU A 13 -7.14 -15.15 10.65
N ALA A 14 -7.30 -16.33 11.26
CA ALA A 14 -8.14 -16.50 12.45
C ALA A 14 -7.56 -15.76 13.65
N GLU A 15 -6.28 -15.95 13.93
CA GLU A 15 -5.57 -15.28 15.02
C GLU A 15 -5.61 -13.76 14.86
N LEU A 16 -5.36 -13.27 13.64
CA LEU A 16 -5.42 -11.83 13.35
C LEU A 16 -6.85 -11.28 13.55
N ALA A 17 -7.86 -11.98 13.04
CA ALA A 17 -9.26 -11.60 13.21
C ALA A 17 -9.69 -11.57 14.68
N GLU A 18 -9.25 -12.55 15.47
CA GLU A 18 -9.51 -12.61 16.91
C GLU A 18 -8.82 -11.47 17.66
N SER A 19 -7.55 -11.17 17.33
CA SER A 19 -6.81 -10.07 17.96
C SER A 19 -7.42 -8.70 17.67
N GLU A 20 -8.05 -8.52 16.51
CA GLU A 20 -8.72 -7.28 16.12
C GLU A 20 -10.21 -7.26 16.52
N GLY A 21 -10.77 -8.35 17.04
CA GLY A 21 -12.20 -8.47 17.33
C GLY A 21 -13.09 -8.36 16.08
N ARG A 22 -12.57 -8.76 14.92
CA ARG A 22 -13.20 -8.59 13.61
C ARG A 22 -13.49 -9.92 12.93
N SER A 23 -14.32 -9.91 11.91
CA SER A 23 -14.49 -11.08 11.06
C SER A 23 -13.30 -11.25 10.10
N LYS A 24 -12.94 -12.50 9.77
CA LYS A 24 -11.90 -12.82 8.78
C LYS A 24 -12.10 -12.07 7.45
N GLN A 25 -13.34 -11.95 7.00
CA GLN A 25 -13.67 -11.25 5.75
C GLN A 25 -13.42 -9.75 5.83
N GLU A 26 -13.60 -9.16 7.00
CA GLU A 26 -13.40 -7.74 7.24
C GLU A 26 -11.91 -7.40 7.34
N VAL A 27 -11.12 -8.24 8.02
CA VAL A 27 -9.66 -8.17 8.01
C VAL A 27 -9.11 -8.16 6.58
N ILE A 28 -9.60 -9.07 5.72
CA ILE A 28 -9.17 -9.12 4.32
C ILE A 28 -9.58 -7.88 3.54
N ARG A 29 -10.81 -7.36 3.75
CA ARG A 29 -11.25 -6.13 3.07
C ARG A 29 -10.37 -4.94 3.44
N LEU A 30 -10.01 -4.81 4.71
CA LEU A 30 -9.13 -3.75 5.20
C LEU A 30 -7.70 -3.92 4.67
N ALA A 31 -7.15 -5.13 4.75
CA ALA A 31 -5.82 -5.41 4.20
C ALA A 31 -5.73 -5.14 2.69
N LEU A 32 -6.79 -5.46 1.94
CA LEU A 32 -6.87 -5.15 0.51
C LEU A 32 -6.94 -3.63 0.27
N ALA A 33 -7.78 -2.91 1.01
CA ALA A 33 -7.89 -1.46 0.89
C ALA A 33 -6.58 -0.75 1.25
N ASP A 34 -5.92 -1.20 2.31
CA ASP A 34 -4.63 -0.68 2.80
C ASP A 34 -3.51 -0.96 1.79
N ARG A 35 -3.42 -2.19 1.28
CA ARG A 35 -2.46 -2.55 0.21
C ARG A 35 -2.71 -1.77 -1.07
N TRP A 36 -3.98 -1.59 -1.45
CA TRP A 36 -4.35 -0.79 -2.61
C TRP A 36 -3.98 0.69 -2.41
N ALA A 37 -4.24 1.25 -1.23
CA ALA A 37 -3.88 2.62 -0.91
C ALA A 37 -2.36 2.86 -0.93
N ARG A 38 -1.56 1.90 -0.41
CA ARG A 38 -0.09 1.95 -0.49
C ARG A 38 0.41 1.89 -1.94
N SER A 39 -0.07 0.91 -2.70
CA SER A 39 0.32 0.74 -4.12
C SER A 39 -0.08 1.95 -4.97
N ARG A 40 -1.24 2.55 -4.69
CA ARG A 40 -1.69 3.74 -5.43
C ARG A 40 -1.03 5.04 -4.97
N SER A 41 -0.56 5.11 -3.73
CA SER A 41 0.24 6.24 -3.25
C SER A 41 1.60 6.25 -3.93
N GLU A 42 2.23 5.10 -4.14
CA GLU A 42 3.46 4.97 -4.92
C GLU A 42 3.25 5.38 -6.38
N GLU A 43 2.19 4.89 -7.03
CA GLU A 43 1.89 5.21 -8.43
C GLU A 43 1.51 6.69 -8.65
N LYS A 44 0.67 7.27 -7.78
CA LYS A 44 0.33 8.71 -7.84
C LYS A 44 1.51 9.60 -7.47
N LEU A 45 2.37 9.17 -6.56
CA LEU A 45 3.57 9.91 -6.21
C LEU A 45 4.53 9.92 -7.40
N GLU A 46 4.74 8.79 -8.08
CA GLU A 46 5.57 8.70 -9.28
C GLU A 46 4.98 9.50 -10.46
N GLU A 47 3.65 9.52 -10.63
CA GLU A 47 2.96 10.35 -11.64
C GLU A 47 3.07 11.85 -11.34
N VAL A 48 2.86 12.27 -10.09
CA VAL A 48 3.00 13.68 -9.68
C VAL A 48 4.47 14.10 -9.72
N LEU A 49 5.38 13.28 -9.23
CA LEU A 49 6.82 13.54 -9.28
C LEU A 49 7.32 13.60 -10.73
N SER A 50 6.93 12.68 -11.61
CA SER A 50 7.31 12.73 -13.03
C SER A 50 6.77 13.96 -13.76
N ARG A 51 5.63 14.52 -13.33
CA ARG A 51 5.07 15.77 -13.87
C ARG A 51 5.72 17.03 -13.27
N VAL A 52 6.16 16.98 -12.01
CA VAL A 52 6.65 18.14 -11.24
C VAL A 52 8.18 18.26 -11.26
N LEU A 53 8.91 17.14 -11.23
CA LEU A 53 10.38 17.10 -11.25
C LEU A 53 11.00 17.77 -12.48
N PRO A 54 10.51 17.62 -13.72
CA PRO A 54 11.09 18.30 -14.89
C PRO A 54 11.04 19.83 -14.78
N ARG A 55 10.03 20.37 -14.09
CA ARG A 55 9.82 21.80 -13.89
C ARG A 55 10.76 22.40 -12.84
N TYR A 56 11.22 21.60 -11.88
CA TYR A 56 12.15 22.04 -10.83
C TYR A 56 13.57 21.50 -11.02
N ARG A 57 13.83 20.72 -12.07
CA ARG A 57 15.13 20.09 -12.37
C ARG A 57 16.29 21.10 -12.37
N THR A 58 16.13 22.22 -13.09
CA THR A 58 17.16 23.27 -13.17
C THR A 58 17.40 24.00 -11.85
N LEU A 59 16.40 24.05 -10.97
CA LEU A 59 16.50 24.65 -9.63
C LEU A 59 17.21 23.68 -8.69
N LEU A 60 16.86 22.39 -8.71
CA LEU A 60 17.47 21.33 -7.91
C LEU A 60 18.93 21.07 -8.32
N ASP A 61 19.27 21.11 -9.61
CA ASP A 61 20.65 21.00 -10.12
C ASP A 61 21.58 22.10 -9.56
N ARG A 62 21.03 23.29 -9.26
CA ARG A 62 21.78 24.39 -8.65
C ARG A 62 22.03 24.23 -7.15
N ILE A 63 21.22 23.43 -6.45
CA ILE A 63 21.34 23.22 -4.99
C ILE A 63 22.17 21.95 -4.70
N GLY A 64 22.24 21.01 -5.64
CA GLY A 64 23.06 19.78 -5.54
C GLY A 64 24.53 19.97 -5.92
N THR A 65 24.95 21.17 -6.32
CA THR A 65 26.37 21.50 -6.54
C THR A 65 26.90 22.20 -5.29
N THR A 66 27.29 21.43 -4.28
CA THR A 66 28.28 21.81 -3.25
C THR A 66 29.02 20.56 -2.82
#